data_AF-A0A0K1PI88-F1
#
_entry.id   AF-A0A0K1PI88-F1
#
_cell.length_a   1.000
_cell.length_b   1.000
_cell.length_c   1.000
_cell.angle_alpha   90.00
_cell.angle_beta   90.00
_cell.angle_gamma   90.00
#
_symmetry.space_group_name_H-M   'P 1'
#
loop_
_entity.id
_entity.type
_entity.pdbx_description
1 polymer ?
#
loop_
_entity_poly.entity_id
_entity_poly.type
_entity_poly.pdbx_seq_one_letter_code
_entity_poly.pdbx_strand_id
1 'polypeptide(L)'
;MVNNRFILSTIAAITVASAASAAEKPKPAPAPAPAPAPALASGKASPSAEKVDPELVRRGAYLVATGGCNDCHTPMKFDEKLGMPVPDMSRALSGHPSGAPEATGTVGERDMALIGPTFTSFKLPFGTVYSANITSDPKTGIGGWSEQMFISAMRTGRSLGAAGNRPILPPMPWTTVAQFTDEDLKAIFAFLKSTKPIVNAIPAPKVPDPVVKQLAKANDEIAKSFSKPKVTPAAAQGR
;
A
#
# COMPACT_ATOMS: atom_id res chain seq x y z
N MET A 1 22.09 88.06 -22.85
CA MET A 1 22.79 87.02 -23.65
C MET A 1 22.65 85.71 -22.87
N VAL A 2 21.67 84.86 -23.19
CA VAL A 2 21.85 83.60 -23.97
C VAL A 2 22.98 82.75 -23.34
N ASN A 3 22.77 81.57 -22.75
CA ASN A 3 22.07 80.45 -23.36
C ASN A 3 21.60 79.39 -22.36
N ASN A 4 20.46 78.80 -22.70
CA ASN A 4 19.72 77.74 -22.05
C ASN A 4 20.22 76.36 -22.55
N ARG A 5 20.50 75.40 -21.66
CA ARG A 5 20.58 73.97 -22.04
C ARG A 5 19.89 73.11 -20.99
N PHE A 6 18.60 72.90 -21.23
CA PHE A 6 17.80 71.81 -20.67
C PHE A 6 18.33 70.46 -21.17
N ILE A 7 18.64 69.54 -20.25
CA ILE A 7 18.79 68.11 -20.56
C ILE A 7 17.57 67.42 -19.95
N LEU A 8 16.56 67.17 -20.79
CA LEU A 8 15.46 66.26 -20.50
C LEU A 8 15.98 64.83 -20.68
N SER A 9 16.22 64.10 -19.59
CA SER A 9 16.34 62.64 -19.65
C SER A 9 14.94 62.05 -19.59
N THR A 10 14.46 61.56 -20.73
CA THR A 10 13.23 60.78 -20.87
C THR A 10 13.37 59.45 -20.13
N ILE A 11 12.61 59.26 -19.05
CA ILE A 11 12.38 57.94 -18.45
C ILE A 11 11.36 57.24 -19.34
N ALA A 12 11.81 56.27 -20.14
CA ALA A 12 10.92 55.36 -20.86
C ALA A 12 10.30 54.38 -19.85
N ALA A 13 9.00 54.52 -19.59
CA ALA A 13 8.23 53.54 -18.86
C ALA A 13 8.07 52.28 -19.73
N ILE A 14 8.86 51.24 -19.43
CA ILE A 14 8.67 49.91 -20.01
C ILE A 14 7.50 49.26 -19.29
N THR A 15 6.32 49.32 -19.90
CA THR A 15 5.16 48.49 -19.49
C THR A 15 5.42 47.06 -19.94
N VAL A 16 5.79 46.18 -19.00
CA VAL A 16 5.79 44.73 -19.24
C VAL A 16 4.35 44.25 -19.16
N ALA A 17 3.75 43.99 -20.32
CA ALA A 17 2.48 43.28 -20.41
C ALA A 17 2.70 41.82 -19.99
N SER A 18 2.17 41.44 -18.82
CA SER A 18 2.12 40.05 -18.39
C SER A 18 1.04 39.32 -19.19
N ALA A 19 1.46 38.57 -20.21
CA ALA A 19 0.60 37.61 -20.87
C ALA A 19 0.47 36.37 -19.97
N ALA A 20 -0.58 36.32 -19.16
CA ALA A 20 -0.99 35.10 -18.49
C ALA A 20 -1.52 34.11 -19.54
N SER A 21 -0.64 33.24 -20.04
CA SER A 21 -1.06 32.06 -20.79
C SER A 21 -1.69 31.07 -19.81
N ALA A 22 -3.01 30.92 -19.91
CA ALA A 22 -3.73 29.84 -19.23
C ALA A 22 -3.26 28.51 -19.84
N ALA A 23 -2.30 27.85 -19.19
CA ALA A 23 -1.93 26.50 -19.52
C ALA A 23 -3.11 25.57 -19.20
N GLU A 24 -3.71 25.01 -20.24
CA GLU A 24 -4.70 23.93 -20.14
C GLU A 24 -4.10 22.77 -19.32
N LYS A 25 -4.77 22.37 -18.23
CA LYS A 25 -4.34 21.20 -17.46
C LYS A 25 -4.38 19.96 -18.36
N PRO A 26 -3.32 19.14 -18.44
CA PRO A 26 -3.32 17.96 -19.29
C PRO A 26 -4.44 17.00 -18.86
N LYS A 27 -5.27 16.60 -19.83
CA LYS A 27 -6.33 15.60 -19.65
C LYS A 27 -5.69 14.30 -19.12
N PRO A 28 -6.27 13.67 -18.08
CA PRO A 28 -5.76 12.39 -17.56
C PRO A 28 -5.68 11.37 -18.70
N ALA A 29 -4.55 10.68 -18.78
CA ALA A 29 -4.41 9.56 -19.70
C ALA A 29 -5.49 8.50 -19.39
N PRO A 30 -6.07 7.84 -20.42
CA PRO A 30 -7.00 6.75 -20.19
C PRO A 30 -6.32 5.67 -19.35
N ALA A 31 -7.04 5.14 -18.37
CA ALA A 31 -6.53 4.08 -17.50
C ALA A 31 -6.04 2.90 -18.35
N PRO A 32 -4.88 2.29 -18.03
CA PRO A 32 -4.46 1.08 -18.71
C PRO A 32 -5.51 -0.01 -18.50
N ALA A 33 -5.76 -0.78 -19.55
CA ALA A 33 -6.65 -1.93 -19.47
C ALA A 33 -6.21 -2.85 -18.32
N PRO A 34 -7.15 -3.37 -17.51
CA PRO A 34 -6.81 -4.29 -16.44
C PRO A 34 -6.04 -5.48 -17.00
N ALA A 35 -4.97 -5.89 -16.32
CA ALA A 35 -4.30 -7.14 -16.62
C ALA A 35 -5.34 -8.29 -16.60
N PRO A 36 -5.24 -9.27 -17.51
CA PRO A 36 -6.18 -10.38 -17.53
C PRO A 36 -6.15 -11.08 -16.16
N ALA A 37 -7.31 -11.14 -15.52
CA ALA A 37 -7.48 -11.97 -14.33
C ALA A 37 -7.07 -13.41 -14.68
N PRO A 38 -6.30 -14.11 -13.84
CA PRO A 38 -6.08 -15.53 -14.06
C PRO A 38 -7.44 -16.22 -14.10
N ALA A 39 -7.61 -17.14 -15.05
CA ALA A 39 -8.81 -17.94 -15.17
C ALA A 39 -9.01 -18.72 -13.86
N LEU A 40 -9.96 -18.24 -13.04
CA LEU A 40 -10.48 -19.00 -11.93
C LEU A 40 -11.15 -20.23 -12.53
N ALA A 41 -10.54 -21.39 -12.37
CA ALA A 41 -11.19 -22.66 -12.67
C ALA A 41 -12.55 -22.67 -11.98
N SER A 42 -13.62 -22.97 -12.73
CA SER A 42 -14.98 -23.07 -12.23
C SER A 42 -15.11 -24.27 -11.28
N GLY A 43 -14.61 -24.11 -10.07
CA GLY A 43 -15.00 -24.89 -8.90
C GLY A 43 -16.27 -24.27 -8.32
N LYS A 44 -17.18 -25.13 -7.87
CA LYS A 44 -18.49 -24.81 -7.28
C LYS A 44 -18.49 -23.53 -6.45
N ALA A 45 -19.55 -22.75 -6.58
CA ALA A 45 -19.84 -21.54 -5.81
C ALA A 45 -19.38 -21.68 -4.34
N SER A 46 -18.60 -20.70 -3.88
CA SER A 46 -18.16 -20.62 -2.49
C SER A 46 -19.36 -20.75 -1.55
N PRO A 47 -19.25 -21.55 -0.48
CA PRO A 47 -20.32 -21.63 0.50
C PRO A 47 -20.50 -20.26 1.16
N SER A 48 -21.76 -19.98 1.45
CA SER A 48 -22.28 -18.83 2.21
C SER A 48 -21.34 -18.31 3.28
N ALA A 49 -21.32 -16.99 3.46
CA ALA A 49 -20.69 -16.27 4.57
C ALA A 49 -20.78 -17.06 5.88
N GLU A 50 -19.73 -17.80 6.17
CA GLU A 50 -19.56 -18.48 7.44
C GLU A 50 -19.60 -17.40 8.51
N LYS A 51 -20.47 -17.57 9.52
CA LYS A 51 -20.57 -16.60 10.62
C LYS A 51 -19.20 -16.52 11.28
N VAL A 52 -18.48 -15.44 10.99
CA VAL A 52 -17.16 -15.21 11.54
C VAL A 52 -17.30 -15.05 13.05
N ASP A 53 -16.55 -15.83 13.82
CA ASP A 53 -16.57 -15.78 15.29
C ASP A 53 -16.27 -14.35 15.79
N PRO A 54 -17.20 -13.69 16.49
CA PRO A 54 -17.01 -12.32 16.97
C PRO A 54 -15.79 -12.12 17.85
N GLU A 55 -15.41 -13.12 18.65
CA GLU A 55 -14.24 -13.03 19.53
C GLU A 55 -12.94 -13.13 18.73
N LEU A 56 -12.92 -14.00 17.72
CA LEU A 56 -11.81 -14.10 16.77
C LEU A 56 -11.63 -12.81 15.97
N VAL A 57 -12.73 -12.19 15.52
CA VAL A 57 -12.72 -10.88 14.85
C VAL A 57 -12.18 -9.80 15.79
N ARG A 58 -12.59 -9.79 17.06
CA ARG A 58 -12.10 -8.83 18.06
C ARG A 58 -10.60 -8.98 18.31
N ARG A 59 -10.11 -10.21 18.43
CA ARG A 59 -8.66 -10.50 18.53
C ARG A 59 -7.91 -10.03 17.30
N GLY A 60 -8.47 -10.28 16.10
CA GLY A 60 -7.91 -9.84 14.84
C GLY A 60 -7.83 -8.33 14.71
N ALA A 61 -8.88 -7.61 15.12
CA ALA A 61 -8.93 -6.15 15.12
C ALA A 61 -7.81 -5.57 16.00
N TYR A 62 -7.61 -6.13 17.19
CA TYR A 62 -6.51 -5.75 18.08
C TYR A 62 -5.15 -5.97 17.40
N LEU A 63 -4.90 -7.16 16.84
CA LEU A 63 -3.64 -7.48 16.17
C LEU A 63 -3.37 -6.61 14.93
N VAL A 64 -4.40 -6.29 14.15
CA VAL A 64 -4.28 -5.39 12.99
C VAL A 64 -3.98 -3.95 13.42
N ALA A 65 -4.54 -3.50 14.54
CA ALA A 65 -4.25 -2.20 15.12
C ALA A 65 -2.83 -2.14 15.70
N THR A 66 -2.43 -3.10 16.53
CA THR A 66 -1.13 -3.08 17.23
C THR A 66 0.03 -3.60 16.38
N GLY A 67 -0.25 -4.41 15.36
CA GLY A 67 0.73 -4.95 14.43
C GLY A 67 1.10 -4.00 13.29
N GLY A 68 0.60 -2.76 13.30
CA GLY A 68 0.96 -1.71 12.33
C GLY A 68 0.41 -1.91 10.92
N CYS A 69 -0.60 -2.77 10.73
CA CYS A 69 -1.15 -2.99 9.38
C CYS A 69 -1.79 -1.71 8.82
N ASN A 70 -2.42 -0.90 9.68
CA ASN A 70 -3.00 0.38 9.27
C ASN A 70 -1.95 1.39 8.80
N ASP A 71 -0.71 1.32 9.29
CA ASP A 71 0.32 2.33 9.02
C ASP A 71 0.62 2.46 7.53
N CYS A 72 0.59 1.34 6.81
CA CYS A 72 0.83 1.29 5.37
C CYS A 72 -0.41 0.95 4.54
N HIS A 73 -1.39 0.23 5.10
CA HIS A 73 -2.59 -0.17 4.36
C HIS A 73 -3.78 0.78 4.50
N THR A 74 -3.72 1.76 5.40
CA THR A 74 -4.72 2.84 5.48
C THR A 74 -4.09 4.13 4.95
N PRO A 75 -4.63 4.72 3.86
CA PRO A 75 -4.07 5.96 3.33
C PRO A 75 -4.19 7.10 4.33
N MET A 76 -3.17 7.92 4.41
CA MET A 76 -3.19 9.16 5.19
C MET A 76 -3.84 10.29 4.38
N LYS A 77 -4.47 11.22 5.10
CA LYS A 77 -4.91 12.54 4.61
C LYS A 77 -4.39 13.62 5.55
N PHE A 78 -4.24 14.85 5.05
CA PHE A 78 -3.90 15.98 5.92
C PHE A 78 -5.17 16.52 6.58
N ASP A 79 -5.19 16.60 7.91
CA ASP A 79 -6.26 17.25 8.65
C ASP A 79 -5.86 18.70 8.94
N GLU A 80 -6.53 19.66 8.31
CA GLU A 80 -6.22 21.08 8.46
C GLU A 80 -6.49 21.61 9.87
N LYS A 81 -7.45 21.02 10.60
CA LYS A 81 -7.78 21.47 11.96
C LYS A 81 -6.72 21.02 12.96
N LEU A 82 -6.19 19.82 12.77
CA LEU A 82 -5.12 19.27 13.60
C LEU A 82 -3.72 19.68 13.12
N GLY A 83 -3.60 20.18 11.88
CA GLY A 83 -2.31 20.58 11.30
C GLY A 83 -1.36 19.42 11.07
N MET A 84 -1.86 18.20 10.92
CA MET A 84 -1.05 16.99 10.81
C MET A 84 -1.68 15.93 9.90
N PRO A 85 -0.90 14.99 9.35
CA PRO A 85 -1.43 13.80 8.69
C PRO A 85 -2.18 12.91 9.68
N VAL A 86 -3.33 12.41 9.25
CA VAL A 86 -4.15 11.44 9.99
C VAL A 86 -4.61 10.31 9.06
N PRO A 87 -4.86 9.10 9.58
CA PRO A 87 -5.43 8.02 8.79
C PRO A 87 -6.81 8.41 8.21
N ASP A 88 -7.00 8.19 6.92
CA ASP A 88 -8.32 8.28 6.29
C ASP A 88 -9.12 7.00 6.55
N MET A 89 -9.81 6.97 7.69
CA MET A 89 -10.60 5.81 8.10
C MET A 89 -11.77 5.50 7.16
N SER A 90 -12.17 6.42 6.27
CA SER A 90 -13.16 6.13 5.22
C SER A 90 -12.63 5.13 4.18
N ARG A 91 -11.29 4.99 4.13
CA ARG A 91 -10.52 4.13 3.23
C ARG A 91 -9.63 3.14 4.00
N ALA A 92 -9.97 2.86 5.25
CA ALA A 92 -9.19 1.96 6.11
C ALA A 92 -8.85 0.64 5.39
N LEU A 93 -7.57 0.25 5.43
CA LEU A 93 -7.04 -1.00 4.90
C LEU A 93 -7.16 -1.18 3.37
N SER A 94 -7.55 -0.14 2.64
CA SER A 94 -7.73 -0.20 1.17
C SER A 94 -6.43 -0.06 0.37
N GLY A 95 -5.29 0.15 1.03
CA GLY A 95 -3.99 0.30 0.38
C GLY A 95 -3.84 1.63 -0.37
N HIS A 96 -2.95 1.65 -1.36
CA HIS A 96 -2.70 2.84 -2.16
C HIS A 96 -3.94 3.24 -2.98
N PRO A 97 -4.52 4.44 -2.79
CA PRO A 97 -5.69 4.84 -3.56
C PRO A 97 -5.36 4.92 -5.05
N SER A 98 -6.20 4.33 -5.90
CA SER A 98 -6.04 4.40 -7.35
C SER A 98 -5.98 5.87 -7.83
N GLY A 99 -4.93 6.22 -8.56
CA GLY A 99 -4.71 7.58 -9.06
C GLY A 99 -4.16 8.58 -8.04
N ALA A 100 -3.88 8.17 -6.79
CA ALA A 100 -3.19 9.04 -5.84
C ALA A 100 -1.74 9.34 -6.30
N PRO A 101 -1.19 10.51 -5.94
CA PRO A 101 0.22 10.79 -6.19
C PRO A 101 1.12 9.75 -5.53
N GLU A 102 2.20 9.42 -6.24
CA GLU A 102 3.23 8.51 -5.76
C GLU A 102 4.39 9.30 -5.11
N ALA A 103 5.31 8.59 -4.46
CA ALA A 103 6.57 9.20 -4.03
C ALA A 103 7.35 9.75 -5.24
N THR A 104 7.56 11.07 -5.25
CA THR A 104 8.35 11.78 -6.26
C THR A 104 9.78 12.02 -5.77
N GLY A 105 10.71 12.33 -6.67
CA GLY A 105 12.11 12.64 -6.34
C GLY A 105 13.07 11.47 -6.56
N THR A 106 14.32 11.66 -6.17
CA THR A 106 15.40 10.66 -6.26
C THR A 106 15.74 10.16 -4.86
N VAL A 107 15.76 8.85 -4.68
CA VAL A 107 16.17 8.22 -3.42
C VAL A 107 17.65 8.56 -3.22
N GLY A 108 18.00 9.27 -2.14
CA GLY A 108 19.38 9.61 -1.82
C GLY A 108 20.19 8.39 -1.40
N GLU A 109 21.52 8.51 -1.40
CA GLU A 109 22.43 7.40 -1.06
C GLU A 109 22.24 6.84 0.36
N ARG A 110 21.70 7.66 1.27
CA ARG A 110 21.42 7.30 2.66
C ARG A 110 19.94 6.98 2.92
N ASP A 111 19.09 7.13 1.90
CA ASP A 111 17.66 6.94 2.04
C ASP A 111 17.32 5.46 1.79
N MET A 112 16.57 4.87 2.71
CA MET A 112 16.01 3.53 2.47
C MET A 112 14.86 3.59 1.45
N ALA A 113 14.02 4.62 1.53
CA ALA A 113 12.94 4.89 0.59
C ALA A 113 12.44 6.33 0.72
N LEU A 114 11.82 6.84 -0.34
CA LEU A 114 10.94 8.00 -0.26
C LEU A 114 9.49 7.51 -0.10
N ILE A 115 8.77 8.08 0.86
CA ILE A 115 7.38 7.74 1.16
C ILE A 115 6.46 8.77 0.48
N GLY A 116 5.44 8.29 -0.22
CA GLY A 116 4.51 9.16 -0.94
C GLY A 116 3.48 9.84 -0.03
N PRO A 117 2.70 10.80 -0.56
CA PRO A 117 1.86 11.70 0.25
C PRO A 117 0.77 11.00 1.07
N THR A 118 0.33 9.82 0.65
CA THR A 118 -0.70 9.03 1.34
C THR A 118 -0.12 7.95 2.25
N PHE A 119 1.20 7.87 2.41
CA PHE A 119 1.90 6.83 3.19
C PHE A 119 1.67 5.39 2.67
N THR A 120 1.31 5.23 1.40
CA THR A 120 0.98 3.92 0.80
C THR A 120 1.78 3.60 -0.48
N SER A 121 2.67 4.49 -0.90
CA SER A 121 3.59 4.27 -2.01
C SER A 121 5.02 4.51 -1.54
N PHE A 122 5.95 3.63 -1.92
CA PHE A 122 7.33 3.67 -1.46
C PHE A 122 8.26 3.57 -2.66
N LYS A 123 9.07 4.61 -2.88
CA LYS A 123 10.13 4.60 -3.89
C LYS A 123 11.42 4.15 -3.24
N LEU A 124 11.83 2.93 -3.56
CA LEU A 124 13.06 2.29 -3.09
C LEU A 124 14.16 2.45 -4.16
N PRO A 125 15.44 2.20 -3.82
CA PRO A 125 16.54 2.27 -4.79
C PRO A 125 16.34 1.44 -6.05
N PHE A 126 15.54 0.37 -5.98
CA PHE A 126 15.28 -0.55 -7.09
C PHE A 126 13.91 -0.37 -7.76
N GLY A 127 13.08 0.57 -7.32
CA GLY A 127 11.76 0.79 -7.91
C GLY A 127 10.69 1.26 -6.95
N THR A 128 9.48 1.47 -7.47
CA THR A 128 8.32 1.91 -6.67
C THR A 128 7.39 0.74 -6.37
N VAL A 129 6.95 0.65 -5.12
CA VAL A 129 5.94 -0.32 -4.69
C VAL A 129 4.75 0.39 -4.06
N TYR A 130 3.64 -0.33 -3.94
CA TYR A 130 2.39 0.17 -3.40
C TYR A 130 1.81 -0.81 -2.38
N SER A 131 1.25 -0.28 -1.31
CA SER A 131 0.51 -1.06 -0.32
C SER A 131 -0.74 -1.69 -0.95
N ALA A 132 -0.95 -2.98 -0.68
CA ALA A 132 -2.09 -3.71 -1.21
C ALA A 132 -3.41 -3.28 -0.56
N ASN A 133 -4.53 -3.46 -1.27
CA ASN A 133 -5.85 -3.47 -0.65
C ASN A 133 -6.02 -4.79 0.12
N ILE A 134 -6.23 -4.71 1.43
CA ILE A 134 -6.44 -5.88 2.29
C ILE A 134 -7.84 -5.91 2.92
N THR A 135 -8.77 -5.14 2.36
CA THR A 135 -10.20 -5.22 2.73
C THR A 135 -10.82 -6.53 2.24
N SER A 136 -12.05 -6.79 2.68
CA SER A 136 -12.86 -7.94 2.28
C SER A 136 -13.37 -7.90 0.83
N ASP A 137 -12.99 -6.89 0.03
CA ASP A 137 -13.39 -6.79 -1.37
C ASP A 137 -12.94 -8.04 -2.17
N PRO A 138 -13.83 -8.73 -2.88
CA PRO A 138 -13.52 -10.02 -3.51
C PRO A 138 -12.64 -9.92 -4.77
N LYS A 139 -12.54 -8.74 -5.40
CA LYS A 139 -11.85 -8.56 -6.68
C LYS A 139 -10.48 -7.89 -6.53
N THR A 140 -10.41 -6.90 -5.66
CA THR A 140 -9.26 -6.02 -5.50
C THR A 140 -8.63 -6.14 -4.11
N GLY A 141 -9.35 -6.70 -3.14
CA GLY A 141 -8.85 -7.00 -1.80
C GLY A 141 -8.56 -8.49 -1.57
N ILE A 142 -8.60 -8.91 -0.31
CA ILE A 142 -8.41 -10.33 0.07
C ILE A 142 -9.72 -11.12 0.12
N GLY A 143 -10.83 -10.55 -0.33
CA GLY A 143 -12.14 -11.19 -0.24
C GLY A 143 -12.23 -12.53 -0.97
N GLY A 144 -11.43 -12.75 -2.01
CA GLY A 144 -11.32 -14.04 -2.70
C GLY A 144 -10.30 -15.02 -2.12
N TRP A 145 -9.52 -14.62 -1.11
CA TRP A 145 -8.48 -15.47 -0.51
C TRP A 145 -9.11 -16.46 0.47
N SER A 146 -8.52 -17.65 0.59
CA SER A 146 -8.80 -18.56 1.71
C SER A 146 -7.89 -18.23 2.90
N GLU A 147 -8.27 -18.71 4.09
CA GLU A 147 -7.46 -18.57 5.30
C GLU A 147 -6.08 -19.19 5.11
N GLN A 148 -6.02 -20.39 4.53
CA GLN A 148 -4.75 -21.07 4.27
C GLN A 148 -3.87 -20.29 3.28
N MET A 149 -4.45 -19.69 2.23
CA MET A 149 -3.69 -18.81 1.32
C MET A 149 -3.10 -17.62 2.05
N PHE A 150 -3.87 -16.99 2.96
CA PHE A 150 -3.38 -15.88 3.77
C PHE A 150 -2.24 -16.31 4.70
N ILE A 151 -2.42 -17.38 5.47
CA ILE A 151 -1.39 -17.90 6.38
C ILE A 151 -0.14 -18.27 5.59
N SER A 152 -0.26 -19.03 4.51
CA SER A 152 0.86 -19.40 3.65
C SER A 152 1.55 -18.17 3.06
N ALA A 153 0.81 -17.14 2.64
CA ALA A 153 1.40 -15.91 2.15
C ALA A 153 2.26 -15.21 3.21
N MET A 154 1.76 -15.14 4.46
CA MET A 154 2.52 -14.55 5.56
C MET A 154 3.71 -15.41 5.95
N ARG A 155 3.61 -16.74 5.94
CA ARG A 155 4.73 -17.63 6.29
C ARG A 155 5.84 -17.68 5.24
N THR A 156 5.49 -17.48 3.96
CA THR A 156 6.43 -17.66 2.83
C THR A 156 6.89 -16.37 2.18
N GLY A 157 6.21 -15.24 2.44
CA GLY A 157 6.47 -14.00 1.72
C GLY A 157 6.06 -14.09 0.24
N ARG A 158 5.16 -15.02 -0.13
CA ARG A 158 4.62 -15.17 -1.50
C ARG A 158 3.18 -14.70 -1.56
N SER A 159 2.83 -13.89 -2.54
CA SER A 159 1.42 -13.51 -2.76
C SER A 159 0.57 -14.77 -2.99
N LEU A 160 -0.63 -14.84 -2.41
CA LEU A 160 -1.51 -16.03 -2.38
C LEU A 160 -0.85 -17.31 -1.82
N GLY A 161 0.33 -17.22 -1.19
CA GLY A 161 0.96 -18.32 -0.46
C GLY A 161 1.53 -19.46 -1.29
N ALA A 162 1.66 -19.31 -2.62
CA ALA A 162 2.15 -20.37 -3.50
C ALA A 162 3.50 -20.02 -4.15
N ALA A 163 4.33 -21.06 -4.34
CA ALA A 163 5.55 -20.94 -5.13
C ALA A 163 5.23 -20.52 -6.57
N GLY A 164 6.09 -19.69 -7.16
CA GLY A 164 5.87 -19.11 -8.49
C GLY A 164 5.05 -17.81 -8.49
N ASN A 165 4.28 -17.52 -7.43
CA ASN A 165 3.66 -16.22 -7.28
C ASN A 165 4.67 -15.15 -6.92
N ARG A 166 4.34 -13.89 -7.24
CA ARG A 166 5.18 -12.73 -6.91
C ARG A 166 5.54 -12.68 -5.43
N PRO A 167 6.75 -12.23 -5.08
CA PRO A 167 7.10 -11.96 -3.70
C PRO A 167 6.24 -10.84 -3.13
N ILE A 168 6.02 -10.90 -1.83
CA ILE A 168 5.69 -9.73 -1.02
C ILE A 168 6.93 -8.83 -1.04
N LEU A 169 6.74 -7.60 -1.48
CA LEU A 169 7.80 -6.61 -1.64
C LEU A 169 7.96 -5.77 -0.36
N PRO A 170 9.19 -5.35 -0.02
CA PRO A 170 9.39 -4.38 1.06
C PRO A 170 8.70 -3.05 0.71
N PRO A 171 8.28 -2.25 1.69
CA PRO A 171 8.61 -2.39 3.12
C PRO A 171 7.61 -3.25 3.91
N MET A 172 6.71 -4.01 3.27
CA MET A 172 5.79 -4.86 4.02
C MET A 172 6.56 -5.83 4.94
N PRO A 173 6.34 -5.79 6.27
CA PRO A 173 7.12 -6.56 7.25
C PRO A 173 6.57 -7.99 7.38
N TRP A 174 6.47 -8.71 6.26
CA TRP A 174 5.88 -10.05 6.26
C TRP A 174 6.63 -11.02 7.17
N THR A 175 7.94 -10.84 7.37
CA THR A 175 8.77 -11.64 8.28
C THR A 175 8.37 -11.47 9.75
N THR A 176 7.95 -10.27 10.16
CA THR A 176 7.39 -10.02 11.49
C THR A 176 6.01 -10.64 11.62
N VAL A 177 5.15 -10.45 10.62
CA VAL A 177 3.81 -11.07 10.59
C VAL A 177 3.92 -12.60 10.59
N ALA A 178 4.94 -13.16 9.93
CA ALA A 178 5.27 -14.57 9.92
C ALA A 178 5.68 -15.14 11.29
N GLN A 179 5.82 -14.32 12.33
CA GLN A 179 6.09 -14.78 13.70
C GLN A 179 4.83 -14.96 14.54
N PHE A 180 3.69 -14.40 14.13
CA PHE A 180 2.42 -14.63 14.82
C PHE A 180 2.09 -16.12 14.89
N THR A 181 1.34 -16.52 15.91
CA THR A 181 0.81 -17.90 15.98
C THR A 181 -0.19 -18.12 14.85
N ASP A 182 -0.50 -19.39 14.55
CA ASP A 182 -1.54 -19.66 13.55
C ASP A 182 -2.88 -19.09 14.02
N GLU A 183 -3.20 -19.15 15.31
CA GLU A 183 -4.41 -18.56 15.90
C GLU A 183 -4.47 -17.05 15.69
N ASP A 184 -3.35 -16.34 15.87
CA ASP A 184 -3.27 -14.90 15.66
C ASP A 184 -3.41 -14.56 14.16
N LEU A 185 -2.80 -15.34 13.25
CA LEU A 185 -2.98 -15.14 11.81
C LEU A 185 -4.42 -15.42 11.36
N LYS A 186 -5.07 -16.45 11.91
CA LYS A 186 -6.49 -16.73 11.71
C LYS A 186 -7.36 -15.57 12.21
N ALA A 187 -7.05 -15.03 13.38
CA ALA A 187 -7.73 -13.87 13.93
C ALA A 187 -7.61 -12.65 13.02
N ILE A 188 -6.39 -12.33 12.58
CA ILE A 188 -6.14 -11.25 11.61
C ILE A 188 -6.97 -11.48 10.34
N PHE A 189 -6.92 -12.68 9.75
CA PHE A 189 -7.68 -12.99 8.55
C PHE A 189 -9.19 -12.83 8.75
N ALA A 190 -9.74 -13.38 9.84
CA ALA A 190 -11.15 -13.25 10.21
C ALA A 190 -11.58 -11.78 10.32
N PHE A 191 -10.77 -10.94 10.96
CA PHE A 191 -11.03 -9.50 11.03
C PHE A 191 -10.99 -8.85 9.64
N LEU A 192 -9.95 -9.09 8.84
CA LEU A 192 -9.85 -8.52 7.50
C LEU A 192 -11.03 -8.92 6.61
N LYS A 193 -11.51 -10.16 6.74
CA LYS A 193 -12.72 -10.68 6.07
C LYS A 193 -14.02 -10.02 6.56
N SER A 194 -14.05 -9.49 7.77
CA SER A 194 -15.19 -8.74 8.33
C SER A 194 -15.23 -7.26 7.96
N THR A 195 -14.15 -6.71 7.39
CA THR A 195 -14.06 -5.28 7.04
C THR A 195 -15.10 -4.87 6.00
N LYS A 196 -15.41 -3.57 5.92
CA LYS A 196 -16.18 -3.02 4.80
C LYS A 196 -15.39 -3.24 3.50
N PRO A 197 -15.99 -3.85 2.46
CA PRO A 197 -15.31 -4.03 1.18
C PRO A 197 -15.13 -2.66 0.52
N ILE A 198 -13.91 -2.38 0.05
CA ILE A 198 -13.59 -1.18 -0.71
C ILE A 198 -12.94 -1.62 -2.02
N VAL A 199 -13.60 -1.34 -3.14
CA VAL A 199 -13.04 -1.58 -4.48
C VAL A 199 -11.91 -0.59 -4.70
N ASN A 200 -10.67 -1.10 -4.78
CA ASN A 200 -9.49 -0.28 -5.03
C ASN A 200 -8.42 -1.11 -5.75
N ALA A 201 -8.33 -0.95 -7.07
CA ALA A 201 -7.29 -1.60 -7.86
C ALA A 201 -5.95 -0.88 -7.66
N ILE A 202 -4.99 -1.60 -7.09
CA ILE A 202 -3.63 -1.10 -6.83
C ILE A 202 -2.79 -1.19 -8.11
N PRO A 203 -2.03 -0.14 -8.46
CA PRO A 203 -1.09 -0.19 -9.57
C PRO A 203 -0.09 -1.35 -9.42
N ALA A 204 0.35 -1.91 -10.56
CA ALA A 204 1.45 -2.86 -10.54
C ALA A 204 2.73 -2.17 -10.02
N PRO A 205 3.56 -2.86 -9.21
CA PRO A 205 4.83 -2.30 -8.76
C PRO A 205 5.74 -2.01 -9.94
N LYS A 206 6.44 -0.87 -9.89
CA LYS A 206 7.42 -0.44 -10.88
C LYS A 206 8.80 -0.92 -10.45
N VAL A 207 8.99 -2.24 -10.48
CA VAL A 207 10.23 -2.92 -10.08
C VAL A 207 10.69 -3.83 -11.23
N PRO A 208 11.96 -3.76 -11.67
CA PRO A 208 12.46 -4.61 -12.75
C PRO A 208 12.33 -6.11 -12.42
N ASP A 209 11.94 -6.92 -13.41
CA ASP A 209 11.76 -8.37 -13.25
C ASP A 209 12.96 -9.10 -12.63
N PRO A 210 14.24 -8.79 -12.97
CA PRO A 210 15.38 -9.42 -12.31
C PRO A 210 15.39 -9.18 -10.79
N VAL A 211 15.00 -7.98 -10.35
CA VAL A 211 14.91 -7.63 -8.93
C VAL A 211 13.75 -8.37 -8.27
N VAL A 212 12.58 -8.46 -8.94
CA VAL A 212 11.44 -9.25 -8.43
C VAL A 212 11.84 -10.72 -8.23
N LYS A 213 12.55 -11.32 -9.18
CA LYS A 213 13.05 -12.70 -9.07
C LYS A 213 14.06 -12.86 -7.93
N GLN A 214 14.96 -11.89 -7.76
CA GLN A 214 15.91 -11.89 -6.65
C GLN A 214 15.20 -11.81 -5.29
N LEU A 215 14.21 -10.93 -5.14
CA LEU A 215 13.42 -10.80 -3.92
C LEU A 215 12.58 -12.06 -3.65
N ALA A 216 12.06 -12.72 -4.68
CA ALA A 216 11.39 -14.01 -4.54
C ALA A 216 12.31 -15.08 -3.95
N LYS A 217 13.54 -15.19 -4.48
CA LYS A 217 14.54 -16.11 -3.94
C LYS A 217 14.91 -15.75 -2.50
N ALA A 218 15.08 -14.47 -2.20
CA ALA A 218 15.37 -14.01 -0.85
C ALA A 218 14.25 -14.39 0.13
N ASN A 219 12.98 -14.19 -0.26
CA ASN A 219 11.84 -14.60 0.56
C ASN A 219 11.82 -16.11 0.81
N ASP A 220 12.10 -16.93 -0.21
CA ASP A 220 12.18 -18.38 -0.04
C ASP A 220 13.28 -18.80 0.96
N GLU A 221 14.46 -18.18 0.88
CA GLU A 221 15.55 -18.48 1.83
C GLU A 221 15.22 -18.01 3.25
N ILE A 222 14.62 -16.83 3.41
CA ILE A 222 14.16 -16.34 4.71
C ILE A 222 13.08 -17.26 5.28
N ALA A 223 12.12 -17.70 4.46
CA ALA A 223 11.05 -18.59 4.90
C ALA A 223 11.60 -19.93 5.45
N LYS A 224 12.66 -20.48 4.85
CA LYS A 224 13.34 -21.69 5.36
C LYS A 224 13.96 -21.50 6.75
N SER A 225 14.28 -20.26 7.13
CA SER A 225 14.82 -19.94 8.46
C SER A 225 13.76 -19.91 9.57
N PHE A 226 12.48 -19.85 9.22
CA PHE A 226 11.36 -19.89 10.17
C PHE A 226 10.98 -21.33 10.52
N SER A 227 11.82 -22.00 11.31
CA SER A 227 11.66 -23.43 11.59
C SER A 227 10.62 -23.79 12.67
N LYS A 228 9.89 -22.82 13.25
CA LYS A 228 8.68 -22.95 14.11
C LYS A 228 8.32 -21.57 14.70
N PRO A 229 7.05 -21.28 15.03
CA PRO A 229 6.70 -20.11 15.82
C PRO A 229 7.52 -20.12 17.13
N LYS A 230 8.25 -19.04 17.43
CA LYS A 230 9.00 -18.93 18.69
C LYS A 230 8.09 -18.74 19.91
N VAL A 231 6.82 -18.40 19.68
CA VAL A 231 5.82 -18.19 20.71
C VAL A 231 4.78 -19.29 20.59
N THR A 232 4.83 -20.27 21.49
CA THR A 232 3.69 -21.16 21.73
C THR A 232 2.72 -20.40 22.65
N PRO A 233 1.42 -20.30 22.36
CA PRO A 233 0.47 -19.80 23.34
C PRO A 233 0.64 -20.60 24.63
N ALA A 234 0.78 -19.92 25.77
CA ALA A 234 0.64 -20.62 27.05
C ALA A 234 -0.73 -21.29 27.04
N ALA A 235 -0.78 -22.61 27.25
CA ALA A 235 -2.04 -23.33 27.36
C ALA A 235 -2.94 -22.56 28.32
N ALA A 236 -4.17 -22.25 27.88
CA ALA A 236 -5.15 -21.58 28.72
C ALA A 236 -5.41 -22.47 29.94
N GLN A 237 -4.70 -22.21 31.03
CA GLN A 237 -4.99 -22.82 32.32
C GLN A 237 -6.28 -22.16 32.78
N GLY A 238 -7.35 -22.96 32.76
CA GLY A 238 -8.71 -22.54 33.10
C GLY A 238 -8.73 -21.76 34.40
N ARG A 239 -9.39 -20.60 34.36
CA ARG A 239 -9.84 -19.88 35.54
C ARG A 239 -11.34 -20.06 35.66
#